data_AF-C5XGP6-F1
#
_entry.id   AF-C5XGP6-F1
#
_cell.length_a   1.000
_cell.length_b   1.000
_cell.length_c   1.000
_cell.angle_alpha   90.00
_cell.angle_beta   90.00
_cell.angle_gamma   90.00
#
_symmetry.space_group_name_H-M   'P 1'
#
loop_
_entity.id
_entity.type
_entity.pdbx_description
1 polymer ?
#
loop_
_entity_poly.entity_id
_entity_poly.type
_entity_poly.pdbx_seq_one_letter_code
_entity_poly.pdbx_strand_id
1 'polypeptide(L)'
;MATATATTSPLFSLSSLCASLPSPTRIPTSLSLRALSPRARLSASLPFASPLGGYGTWAATSTSSAGRLRRRGLEVVCEATTGRQPDSVKKRERQNDKHRIRNHARKAEMRTRMKKVLRALEKLRKKPDAQPEEIIEIEKLISEAYKAIDKTVKVGAMHRNTGNHRKSRLARRKKAIEILRGWYVPNAEPVAAT
;
A
#
# COMPACT_ATOMS: atom_id res chain seq x y z
N MET A 1 -47.20 -20.01 64.35
CA MET A 1 -47.35 -21.12 63.39
C MET A 1 -47.36 -20.50 62.00
N ALA A 2 -46.24 -20.63 61.29
CA ALA A 2 -46.02 -20.07 59.97
C ALA A 2 -46.05 -21.22 58.95
N THR A 3 -46.87 -21.11 57.91
CA THR A 3 -46.91 -22.07 56.81
C THR A 3 -46.56 -21.35 55.51
N ALA A 4 -45.40 -21.74 54.96
CA ALA A 4 -44.85 -21.25 53.71
C ALA A 4 -45.55 -21.92 52.51
N THR A 5 -45.90 -21.14 51.49
CA THR A 5 -46.36 -21.65 50.19
C THR A 5 -45.23 -21.48 49.17
N ALA A 6 -44.69 -22.62 48.72
CA ALA A 6 -43.63 -22.70 47.72
C ALA A 6 -44.19 -22.49 46.30
N THR A 7 -43.51 -21.65 45.52
CA THR A 7 -43.80 -21.36 44.11
C THR A 7 -43.15 -22.42 43.22
N THR A 8 -43.97 -23.17 42.49
CA THR A 8 -43.56 -24.20 41.52
C THR A 8 -43.18 -23.55 40.18
N SER A 9 -41.94 -23.73 39.74
CA SER A 9 -41.46 -23.40 38.40
C SER A 9 -41.43 -24.67 37.51
N PRO A 10 -41.90 -24.62 36.26
CA PRO A 10 -41.71 -25.73 35.32
C PRO A 10 -40.39 -25.59 34.56
N LEU A 11 -39.60 -26.67 34.63
CA LEU A 11 -38.37 -26.90 33.89
C LEU A 11 -38.67 -27.03 32.39
N PHE A 12 -38.24 -26.07 31.58
CA PHE A 12 -38.24 -26.21 30.13
C PHE A 12 -37.00 -27.00 29.68
N SER A 13 -37.24 -28.27 29.40
CA SER A 13 -36.40 -29.16 28.61
C SER A 13 -36.32 -28.65 27.17
N LEU A 14 -35.13 -28.27 26.70
CA LEU A 14 -34.84 -28.09 25.28
C LEU A 14 -33.80 -29.14 24.90
N SER A 15 -34.32 -30.28 24.47
CA SER A 15 -33.58 -31.30 23.75
C SER A 15 -33.64 -31.03 22.26
N SER A 16 -32.57 -31.41 21.57
CA SER A 16 -32.53 -31.74 20.14
C SER A 16 -32.74 -30.60 19.14
N LEU A 17 -31.65 -30.22 18.45
CA LEU A 17 -31.57 -30.17 16.98
C LEU A 17 -30.11 -29.97 16.57
N CYS A 18 -29.38 -31.08 16.42
CA CYS A 18 -28.12 -31.13 15.69
C CYS A 18 -28.43 -30.94 14.19
N ALA A 19 -28.13 -29.78 13.64
CA ALA A 19 -28.09 -29.57 12.19
C ALA A 19 -26.71 -29.97 11.67
N SER A 20 -26.64 -31.16 11.07
CA SER A 20 -25.51 -31.65 10.28
C SER A 20 -25.43 -30.89 8.96
N LEU A 21 -24.47 -29.96 8.85
CA LEU A 21 -24.12 -29.32 7.58
C LEU A 21 -23.17 -30.23 6.79
N PRO A 22 -23.40 -30.46 5.49
CA PRO A 22 -22.57 -31.32 4.66
C PRO A 22 -21.21 -30.68 4.37
N SER A 23 -20.18 -31.50 4.49
CA SER A 23 -18.78 -31.21 4.18
C SER A 23 -18.56 -30.91 2.69
N PRO A 24 -17.66 -29.99 2.32
CA PRO A 24 -17.27 -29.80 0.93
C PRO A 24 -16.34 -30.94 0.49
N THR A 25 -16.74 -31.61 -0.59
CA THR A 25 -16.03 -32.69 -1.25
C THR A 25 -14.67 -32.22 -1.78
N ARG A 26 -13.62 -32.96 -1.38
CA ARG A 26 -12.26 -32.88 -1.95
C ARG A 26 -12.29 -33.47 -3.36
N ILE A 27 -11.92 -32.67 -4.36
CA ILE A 27 -11.58 -33.14 -5.71
C ILE A 27 -10.08 -33.47 -5.73
N PRO A 28 -9.65 -34.70 -6.03
CA PRO A 28 -8.25 -35.00 -6.32
C PRO A 28 -7.95 -34.59 -7.77
N THR A 29 -7.22 -33.50 -7.95
CA THR A 29 -6.60 -33.19 -9.25
C THR A 29 -5.30 -33.99 -9.34
N SER A 30 -5.30 -34.95 -10.26
CA SER A 30 -4.19 -35.84 -10.53
C SER A 30 -2.99 -35.09 -11.10
N LEU A 31 -1.82 -35.49 -10.60
CA LEU A 31 -0.49 -35.18 -11.11
C LEU A 31 -0.38 -35.50 -12.60
N SER A 32 0.01 -34.51 -13.40
CA SER A 32 0.64 -34.73 -14.70
C SER A 32 1.86 -33.82 -14.82
N LEU A 33 3.02 -34.37 -14.48
CA LEU A 33 4.31 -33.77 -14.78
C LEU A 33 4.63 -34.03 -16.25
N ARG A 34 4.26 -33.09 -17.13
CA ARG A 34 4.75 -33.10 -18.52
C ARG A 34 6.02 -32.26 -18.59
N ALA A 35 7.17 -32.94 -18.52
CA ALA A 35 8.48 -32.36 -18.76
C ALA A 35 8.53 -31.75 -20.17
N LEU A 36 8.62 -30.43 -20.27
CA LEU A 36 8.97 -29.75 -21.52
C LEU A 36 10.50 -29.58 -21.56
N SER A 37 11.14 -30.38 -22.41
CA SER A 37 12.51 -30.15 -22.85
C SER A 37 12.59 -28.85 -23.67
N PRO A 38 13.58 -27.98 -23.45
CA PRO A 38 13.82 -26.86 -24.36
C PRO A 38 14.57 -27.38 -25.59
N ARG A 39 13.84 -27.60 -26.69
CA ARG A 39 14.43 -27.83 -28.01
C ARG A 39 14.96 -26.49 -28.53
N ALA A 40 16.29 -26.35 -28.51
CA ALA A 40 17.00 -25.27 -29.19
C ALA A 40 16.59 -25.21 -30.67
N ARG A 41 16.01 -24.09 -31.10
CA ARG A 41 15.93 -23.74 -32.53
C ARG A 41 16.96 -22.66 -32.79
N LEU A 42 18.06 -23.07 -33.40
CA LEU A 42 18.97 -22.19 -34.12
C LEU A 42 18.24 -21.74 -35.39
N SER A 43 17.90 -20.46 -35.50
CA SER A 43 17.46 -19.84 -36.77
C SER A 43 18.56 -18.90 -37.23
N ALA A 44 19.29 -19.34 -38.25
CA ALA A 44 20.29 -18.55 -38.95
C ALA A 44 19.62 -17.58 -39.94
N SER A 45 20.07 -16.32 -39.88
CA SER A 45 20.22 -15.29 -40.92
C SER A 45 19.24 -15.19 -42.10
N LEU A 46 18.70 -13.98 -42.33
CA LEU A 46 19.06 -13.16 -43.52
C LEU A 46 18.92 -11.65 -43.17
N PRO A 47 19.76 -10.77 -43.75
CA PRO A 47 19.91 -9.37 -43.33
C PRO A 47 18.95 -8.42 -44.08
N PHE A 48 18.27 -7.54 -43.34
CA PHE A 48 17.60 -6.38 -43.93
C PHE A 48 18.48 -5.14 -43.75
N ALA A 49 19.05 -4.69 -44.87
CA ALA A 49 19.92 -3.53 -45.00
C ALA A 49 19.07 -2.24 -45.06
N SER A 50 19.24 -1.31 -44.10
CA SER A 50 19.83 0.05 -44.29
C SER A 50 18.77 1.18 -44.22
N PRO A 51 19.13 2.47 -44.05
CA PRO A 51 19.74 3.09 -42.86
C PRO A 51 19.06 4.45 -42.50
N LEU A 52 19.69 5.21 -41.57
CA LEU A 52 19.52 6.66 -41.24
C LEU A 52 18.68 6.99 -40.00
N GLY A 53 19.36 7.47 -38.95
CA GLY A 53 18.74 8.10 -37.79
C GLY A 53 19.58 7.96 -36.53
N GLY A 54 20.65 8.75 -36.43
CA GLY A 54 21.67 8.62 -35.39
C GLY A 54 21.17 8.78 -33.96
N TYR A 55 21.52 7.79 -33.11
CA TYR A 55 21.61 7.95 -31.67
C TYR A 55 22.86 7.21 -31.16
N GLY A 56 23.79 8.01 -30.63
CA GLY A 56 24.89 7.65 -29.74
C GLY A 56 25.42 6.22 -29.76
N THR A 57 26.48 6.01 -30.53
CA THR A 57 27.45 4.93 -30.33
C THR A 57 28.04 5.03 -28.92
N TRP A 58 27.54 4.22 -27.98
CA TRP A 58 28.33 3.82 -26.82
C TRP A 58 29.37 2.83 -27.36
N ALA A 59 30.54 3.38 -27.73
CA ALA A 59 31.68 2.57 -28.12
C ALA A 59 32.06 1.68 -26.93
N ALA A 60 31.75 0.39 -27.06
CA ALA A 60 32.31 -0.65 -26.24
C ALA A 60 33.78 -0.83 -26.65
N THR A 61 34.67 -0.05 -26.04
CA THR A 61 36.10 -0.33 -26.10
C THR A 61 36.37 -1.54 -25.21
N SER A 62 36.26 -2.73 -25.79
CA SER A 62 36.79 -3.96 -25.23
C SER A 62 38.32 -3.92 -25.29
N THR A 63 38.96 -3.29 -24.31
CA THR A 63 40.39 -3.47 -24.07
C THR A 63 40.57 -4.77 -23.29
N SER A 64 40.78 -5.86 -24.02
CA SER A 64 41.31 -7.11 -23.50
C SER A 64 42.77 -6.92 -23.09
N SER A 65 43.02 -6.41 -21.88
CA SER A 65 44.31 -6.58 -21.22
C SER A 65 44.26 -7.86 -20.39
N ALA A 66 44.78 -8.94 -20.94
CA ALA A 66 45.14 -10.14 -20.21
C ALA A 66 46.28 -9.81 -19.22
N GLY A 67 45.92 -9.14 -18.13
CA GLY A 67 46.78 -8.89 -16.99
C GLY A 67 46.76 -10.11 -16.08
N ARG A 68 47.81 -10.93 -16.19
CA ARG A 68 48.13 -12.06 -15.32
C ARG A 68 47.78 -11.77 -13.85
N LEU A 69 46.81 -12.51 -13.33
CA LEU A 69 46.48 -12.54 -11.90
C LEU A 69 47.65 -13.20 -11.14
N ARG A 70 48.71 -12.45 -10.86
CA ARG A 70 49.69 -12.83 -9.84
C ARG A 70 49.00 -12.64 -8.48
N ARG A 71 48.22 -13.65 -8.06
CA ARG A 71 47.91 -13.86 -6.64
C ARG A 71 49.23 -14.19 -5.96
N ARG A 72 50.00 -13.17 -5.58
CA ARG A 72 51.01 -13.32 -4.54
C ARG A 72 50.23 -13.46 -3.24
N GLY A 73 50.35 -14.63 -2.62
CA GLY A 73 49.70 -14.96 -1.37
C GLY A 73 50.03 -13.90 -0.33
N LEU A 74 49.00 -13.19 0.10
CA LEU A 74 48.95 -12.72 1.47
C LEU A 74 48.34 -13.90 2.23
N GLU A 75 49.19 -14.78 2.76
CA GLU A 75 48.77 -15.68 3.82
C GLU A 75 48.40 -14.79 5.01
N VAL A 76 47.14 -14.36 5.04
CA VAL A 76 46.56 -13.85 6.27
C VAL A 76 46.43 -15.08 7.16
N VAL A 77 47.40 -15.28 8.03
CA VAL A 77 47.24 -16.11 9.22
C VAL A 77 46.08 -15.46 9.98
N CYS A 78 44.87 -15.96 9.77
CA CYS A 78 43.76 -15.65 10.63
C CYS A 78 44.08 -16.31 11.97
N GLU A 79 44.67 -15.54 12.89
CA GLU A 79 44.46 -15.83 14.30
C GLU A 79 42.96 -16.02 14.48
N ALA A 80 42.57 -17.15 15.07
CA ALA A 80 41.18 -17.51 15.30
C ALA A 80 40.56 -16.47 16.24
N THR A 81 40.06 -15.37 15.67
CA THR A 81 39.31 -14.39 16.42
C THR A 81 38.12 -15.13 16.99
N THR A 82 38.03 -15.22 18.31
CA THR A 82 36.81 -15.53 19.07
C THR A 82 35.79 -14.39 18.92
N GLY A 83 35.66 -13.86 17.70
CA GLY A 83 34.91 -12.68 17.32
C GLY A 83 33.70 -13.07 16.51
N ARG A 84 32.52 -12.72 17.01
CA ARG A 84 31.23 -12.93 16.36
C ARG A 84 31.25 -12.38 14.92
N GLN A 85 31.01 -13.24 13.94
CA GLN A 85 30.92 -12.85 12.53
C GLN A 85 29.80 -11.81 12.33
N PRO A 86 29.99 -10.80 11.45
CA PRO A 86 28.96 -9.81 11.17
C PRO A 86 27.79 -10.46 10.41
N ASP A 87 26.74 -10.80 11.16
CA ASP A 87 25.50 -11.37 10.63
C ASP A 87 24.72 -10.32 9.81
N SER A 88 24.94 -10.30 8.50
CA SER A 88 24.27 -9.39 7.55
C SER A 88 22.74 -9.49 7.64
N VAL A 89 22.21 -10.70 7.87
CA VAL A 89 20.79 -10.99 8.06
C VAL A 89 20.25 -10.27 9.30
N LYS A 90 20.88 -10.47 10.47
CA LYS A 90 20.46 -9.83 11.74
C LYS A 90 20.52 -8.31 11.66
N LYS A 91 21.47 -7.76 10.90
CA LYS A 91 21.53 -6.31 10.62
C LYS A 91 20.31 -5.83 9.84
N ARG A 92 19.92 -6.55 8.77
CA ARG A 92 18.77 -6.20 7.94
C ARG A 92 17.46 -6.29 8.72
N GLU A 93 17.29 -7.30 9.56
CA GLU A 93 16.13 -7.44 10.46
C GLU A 93 15.97 -6.22 11.36
N ARG A 94 17.04 -5.84 12.08
CA ARG A 94 17.04 -4.64 12.94
C ARG A 94 16.72 -3.35 12.19
N GLN A 95 17.24 -3.19 10.97
CA GLN A 95 16.94 -2.04 10.12
C GLN A 95 15.47 -2.03 9.70
N ASN A 96 14.96 -3.17 9.26
CA ASN A 96 13.58 -3.34 8.82
C ASN A 96 12.60 -3.06 9.95
N ASP A 97 12.85 -3.52 11.18
CA ASP A 97 11.99 -3.23 12.33
C ASP A 97 11.94 -1.72 12.61
N LYS A 98 13.10 -1.05 12.62
CA LYS A 98 13.17 0.41 12.78
C LYS A 98 12.41 1.14 11.66
N HIS A 99 12.52 0.68 10.42
CA HIS A 99 11.87 1.29 9.26
C HIS A 99 10.36 1.04 9.29
N ARG A 100 9.94 -0.17 9.68
CA ARG A 100 8.55 -0.59 9.86
C ARG A 100 7.86 0.30 10.88
N ILE A 101 8.43 0.47 12.07
CA ILE A 101 7.84 1.29 13.15
C ILE A 101 7.68 2.75 12.70
N ARG A 102 8.73 3.35 12.15
CA ARG A 102 8.69 4.75 11.67
C ARG A 102 7.67 4.96 10.55
N ASN A 103 7.64 4.06 9.57
CA ASN A 103 6.72 4.17 8.44
C ASN A 103 5.28 3.86 8.85
N HIS A 104 5.08 2.93 9.78
CA HIS A 104 3.78 2.64 10.37
C HIS A 104 3.21 3.88 11.05
N ALA A 105 3.98 4.54 11.91
CA ALA A 105 3.54 5.75 12.62
C ALA A 105 3.11 6.87 11.65
N ARG A 106 3.93 7.19 10.64
CA ARG A 106 3.59 8.23 9.64
C ARG A 106 2.35 7.86 8.81
N LYS A 107 2.25 6.60 8.37
CA LYS A 107 1.07 6.11 7.63
C LYS A 107 -0.18 6.14 8.50
N ALA A 108 -0.07 5.82 9.78
CA ALA A 108 -1.16 5.88 10.74
C ALA A 108 -1.63 7.32 10.97
N GLU A 109 -0.71 8.26 11.22
CA GLU A 109 -1.02 9.69 11.37
C GLU A 109 -1.76 10.25 10.14
N MET A 110 -1.24 10.00 8.94
CA MET A 110 -1.92 10.41 7.71
C MET A 110 -3.33 9.80 7.62
N ARG A 111 -3.48 8.48 7.88
CA ARG A 111 -4.78 7.79 7.83
C ARG A 111 -5.78 8.38 8.83
N THR A 112 -5.34 8.71 10.05
CA THR A 112 -6.23 9.29 11.07
C THR A 112 -6.69 10.68 10.70
N ARG A 113 -5.79 11.57 10.26
CA ARG A 113 -6.14 12.92 9.77
C ARG A 113 -7.12 12.86 8.59
N MET A 114 -6.87 11.98 7.62
CA MET A 114 -7.80 11.76 6.51
C MET A 114 -9.17 11.24 6.97
N LYS A 115 -9.21 10.31 7.94
CA LYS A 115 -10.47 9.77 8.48
C LYS A 115 -11.27 10.85 9.21
N LYS A 116 -10.62 11.79 9.90
CA LYS A 116 -11.29 12.96 10.52
C LYS A 116 -12.00 13.81 9.47
N VAL A 117 -11.31 14.16 8.37
CA VAL A 117 -11.91 14.92 7.25
C VAL A 117 -13.11 14.17 6.66
N LEU A 118 -12.96 12.87 6.35
CA LEU A 118 -14.05 12.10 5.76
C LEU A 118 -15.28 12.01 6.67
N ARG A 119 -15.07 11.84 7.99
CA ARG A 119 -16.16 11.83 8.96
C ARG A 119 -16.86 13.19 9.05
N ALA A 120 -16.11 14.30 9.01
CA ALA A 120 -16.69 15.64 9.01
C ALA A 120 -17.54 15.88 7.75
N LEU A 121 -17.02 15.52 6.56
CA LEU A 121 -17.76 15.60 5.30
C LEU A 121 -19.01 14.71 5.29
N GLU A 122 -18.96 13.50 5.87
CA GLU A 122 -20.12 12.61 5.98
C GLU A 122 -21.20 13.17 6.92
N LYS A 123 -20.81 13.88 7.99
CA LYS A 123 -21.75 14.59 8.86
C LYS A 123 -22.43 15.74 8.12
N LEU A 124 -21.66 16.57 7.42
CA LEU A 124 -22.17 17.69 6.62
C LEU A 124 -23.13 17.24 5.51
N ARG A 125 -22.87 16.05 4.92
CA ARG A 125 -23.78 15.46 3.94
C ARG A 125 -25.14 15.04 4.51
N LYS A 126 -25.20 14.66 5.79
CA LYS A 126 -26.44 14.20 6.45
C LYS A 126 -27.25 15.35 7.04
N LYS A 127 -26.60 16.42 7.48
CA LYS A 127 -27.27 17.62 7.98
C LYS A 127 -27.92 18.39 6.82
N PRO A 128 -29.20 18.80 6.93
CA PRO A 128 -29.85 19.69 5.96
C PRO A 128 -29.45 21.17 6.16
N ASP A 129 -29.24 21.62 7.40
CA ASP A 129 -28.97 23.03 7.74
C ASP A 129 -27.46 23.33 7.80
N ALA A 130 -26.77 23.18 6.67
CA ALA A 130 -25.33 23.38 6.60
C ALA A 130 -24.98 24.88 6.55
N GLN A 131 -24.32 25.39 7.59
CA GLN A 131 -23.76 26.74 7.62
C GLN A 131 -22.40 26.79 6.91
N PRO A 132 -22.03 27.93 6.27
CA PRO A 132 -20.74 28.09 5.62
C PRO A 132 -19.55 27.98 6.60
N GLU A 133 -19.78 28.25 7.89
CA GLU A 133 -18.78 28.14 8.95
C GLU A 133 -18.22 26.72 9.11
N GLU A 134 -19.06 25.68 8.94
CA GLU A 134 -18.63 24.29 9.04
C GLU A 134 -17.61 23.92 7.94
N ILE A 135 -17.67 24.58 6.79
CA ILE A 135 -16.72 24.37 5.69
C ILE A 135 -15.34 24.88 6.07
N ILE A 136 -15.26 26.05 6.71
CA ILE A 136 -13.99 26.67 7.13
C ILE A 136 -13.25 25.75 8.11
N GLU A 137 -13.98 25.11 9.03
CA GLU A 137 -13.40 24.11 9.93
C GLU A 137 -12.88 22.88 9.16
N ILE A 138 -13.63 22.40 8.18
CA ILE A 138 -13.22 21.28 7.34
C ILE A 138 -11.98 21.62 6.52
N GLU A 139 -11.86 22.85 6.02
CA GLU A 139 -10.67 23.32 5.30
C GLU A 139 -9.42 23.34 6.19
N LYS A 140 -9.56 23.76 7.45
CA LYS A 140 -8.49 23.63 8.44
C LYS A 140 -8.06 22.16 8.59
N LEU A 141 -9.00 21.23 8.73
CA LEU A 141 -8.70 19.78 8.80
C LEU A 141 -8.07 19.23 7.51
N ILE A 142 -8.47 19.73 6.33
CA ILE A 142 -7.87 19.38 5.04
C ILE A 142 -6.42 19.86 4.99
N SER A 143 -6.13 21.08 5.45
CA SER A 143 -4.77 21.62 5.49
C SER A 143 -3.83 20.73 6.35
N GLU A 144 -4.32 20.26 7.50
CA GLU A 144 -3.58 19.32 8.35
C GLU A 144 -3.36 17.97 7.66
N ALA A 145 -4.39 17.46 6.98
CA ALA A 145 -4.28 16.21 6.25
C ALA A 145 -3.25 16.31 5.09
N TYR A 146 -3.23 17.43 4.36
CA TYR A 146 -2.23 17.67 3.31
C TYR A 146 -0.82 17.76 3.88
N LYS A 147 -0.62 18.48 5.00
CA LYS A 147 0.67 18.51 5.72
C LYS A 147 1.14 17.10 6.09
N ALA A 148 0.25 16.24 6.59
CA ALA A 148 0.60 14.87 6.95
C ALA A 148 0.91 13.99 5.72
N ILE A 149 0.17 14.14 4.63
CA ILE A 149 0.42 13.43 3.36
C ILE A 149 1.80 13.81 2.81
N ASP A 150 2.10 15.11 2.74
CA ASP A 150 3.33 15.61 2.14
C ASP A 150 4.57 15.27 2.96
N LYS A 151 4.46 15.32 4.29
CA LYS A 151 5.51 14.81 5.18
C LYS A 151 5.77 13.32 4.94
N THR A 152 4.72 12.52 4.74
CA THR A 152 4.84 11.07 4.48
C THR A 152 5.50 10.80 3.13
N VAL A 153 5.19 11.61 2.10
CA VAL A 153 5.81 11.52 0.77
C VAL A 153 7.27 11.98 0.81
N LYS A 154 7.58 13.09 1.48
CA LYS A 154 8.93 13.63 1.63
C LYS A 154 9.89 12.63 2.27
N VAL A 155 9.43 11.88 3.27
CA VAL A 155 10.25 10.86 3.93
C VAL A 155 10.34 9.55 3.13
N GLY A 156 9.61 9.42 2.02
CA GLY A 156 9.65 8.22 1.17
C GLY A 156 8.89 7.02 1.77
N ALA A 157 8.05 7.23 2.80
CA ALA A 157 7.21 6.18 3.34
C ALA A 157 6.06 5.79 2.38
N MET A 158 5.74 6.67 1.41
CA MET A 158 4.73 6.49 0.38
C MET A 158 5.17 7.19 -0.92
N HIS A 159 4.82 6.62 -2.07
CA HIS A 159 5.15 7.21 -3.37
C HIS A 159 4.31 8.46 -3.68
N ARG A 160 4.89 9.39 -4.45
CA ARG A 160 4.28 10.68 -4.84
C ARG A 160 2.90 10.52 -5.48
N ASN A 161 2.72 9.56 -6.38
CA ASN A 161 1.43 9.32 -7.04
C ASN A 161 0.36 8.89 -6.03
N THR A 162 0.71 8.04 -5.07
CA THR A 162 -0.20 7.63 -4.01
C THR A 162 -0.60 8.80 -3.12
N GLY A 163 0.33 9.73 -2.84
CA GLY A 163 0.03 10.99 -2.18
C GLY A 163 -0.97 11.85 -2.98
N ASN A 164 -0.71 12.02 -4.28
CA ASN A 164 -1.57 12.79 -5.19
C ASN A 164 -2.99 12.20 -5.28
N HIS A 165 -3.11 10.87 -5.38
CA HIS A 165 -4.42 10.20 -5.36
C HIS A 165 -5.18 10.46 -4.06
N ARG A 166 -4.50 10.50 -2.91
CA ARG A 166 -5.14 10.81 -1.61
C ARG A 166 -5.60 12.26 -1.53
N LYS A 167 -4.80 13.22 -2.00
CA LYS A 167 -5.21 14.62 -2.10
C LYS A 167 -6.41 14.79 -3.03
N SER A 168 -6.34 14.21 -4.22
CA SER A 168 -7.44 14.23 -5.19
C SER A 168 -8.72 13.63 -4.60
N ARG A 169 -8.64 12.55 -3.83
CA ARG A 169 -9.81 11.96 -3.17
C ARG A 169 -10.51 12.92 -2.20
N LEU A 170 -9.75 13.63 -1.36
CA LEU A 170 -10.31 14.61 -0.43
C LEU A 170 -10.94 15.79 -1.18
N ALA A 171 -10.24 16.33 -2.17
CA ALA A 171 -10.74 17.43 -3.00
C ALA A 171 -12.03 17.07 -3.73
N ARG A 172 -12.10 15.87 -4.34
CA ARG A 172 -13.32 15.39 -5.02
C ARG A 172 -14.51 15.27 -4.06
N ARG A 173 -14.29 14.76 -2.84
CA ARG A 173 -15.36 14.65 -1.85
C ARG A 173 -15.85 16.00 -1.35
N LYS A 174 -14.95 16.98 -1.16
CA LYS A 174 -15.32 18.36 -0.83
C LYS A 174 -16.20 18.97 -1.92
N LYS A 175 -15.71 18.96 -3.17
CA LYS A 175 -16.43 19.50 -4.34
C LYS A 175 -17.80 18.84 -4.54
N ALA A 176 -17.91 17.54 -4.33
CA ALA A 176 -19.19 16.85 -4.44
C ALA A 176 -20.23 17.40 -3.45
N ILE A 177 -19.83 17.75 -2.23
CA ILE A 177 -20.74 18.34 -1.24
C ILE A 177 -21.08 19.79 -1.61
N GLU A 178 -20.11 20.57 -2.07
CA GLU A 178 -20.34 21.94 -2.55
C GLU A 178 -21.37 21.97 -3.69
N ILE A 179 -21.28 21.04 -4.64
CA ILE A 179 -22.25 20.87 -5.74
C ILE A 179 -23.61 20.45 -5.21
N LEU A 180 -23.65 19.45 -4.31
CA LEU A 180 -24.91 18.96 -3.71
C LEU A 180 -25.66 20.04 -2.94
N ARG A 181 -24.96 21.06 -2.42
CA ARG A 181 -25.58 22.19 -1.70
C ARG A 181 -25.80 23.41 -2.58
N GLY A 182 -25.35 23.39 -3.83
CA GLY A 182 -25.52 24.49 -4.77
C GLY A 182 -24.56 25.67 -4.55
N TRP A 183 -23.55 25.55 -3.70
CA TRP A 183 -22.54 26.61 -3.49
C TRP A 183 -21.51 26.68 -4.61
N TYR A 184 -21.42 25.63 -5.42
CA TYR A 184 -20.53 25.58 -6.57
C TYR A 184 -21.26 24.95 -7.75
N VAL A 185 -21.35 25.70 -8.84
CA VAL A 185 -21.83 25.21 -10.13
C VAL A 185 -20.63 25.06 -11.05
N PRO A 186 -20.24 23.84 -11.44
CA PRO A 186 -19.18 23.66 -12.42
C PRO A 186 -19.61 24.30 -13.75
N ASN A 187 -18.74 25.13 -14.34
CA ASN A 187 -18.96 25.86 -15.59
C ASN A 187 -19.94 27.04 -15.52
N ALA A 188 -19.95 27.80 -14.42
CA ALA A 188 -20.48 29.16 -14.49
C ALA A 188 -19.63 29.96 -15.49
N GLU A 189 -20.19 30.30 -16.66
CA GLU A 189 -19.57 31.29 -17.53
C GLU A 189 -19.42 32.61 -16.75
N PRO A 190 -18.30 33.33 -16.88
CA PRO A 190 -18.14 34.61 -16.20
C PRO A 190 -19.26 35.52 -16.70
N VAL A 191 -20.27 35.74 -15.84
CA VAL A 191 -21.36 36.67 -16.13
C VAL A 191 -20.69 37.98 -16.50
N ALA A 192 -20.82 38.36 -17.77
CA ALA A 192 -20.16 39.53 -18.34
C ALA A 192 -20.46 40.71 -17.43
N ALA A 193 -19.42 41.24 -16.79
CA ALA A 193 -19.50 42.48 -16.05
C ALA A 193 -19.78 43.59 -17.07
N THR A 194 -21.06 43.91 -17.23
CA THR A 194 -21.57 45.13 -17.86
C THR A 194 -21.25 46.34 -17.01
#